data_AF-A0A2P5M0R9-F1
#
_entry.id   AF-A0A2P5M0R9-F1
#
_cell.length_a   1.000
_cell.length_b   1.000
_cell.length_c   1.000
_cell.angle_alpha   90.00
_cell.angle_beta   90.00
_cell.angle_gamma   90.00
#
_symmetry.space_group_name_H-M   'P 1'
#
loop_
_entity.id
_entity.type
_entity.pdbx_description
1 polymer ?
#
loop_
_entity_poly.entity_id
_entity_poly.type
_entity_poly.pdbx_seq_one_letter_code
_entity_poly.pdbx_strand_id
1 'polypeptide(L)'
;LAGKLTARVAAPIAVTLLAVAAGVWLFAGWERLASPGFAALLIVVLLYGLFWAALAAAVDGLGRSSAFNALTLIGAWVAITMILPAAINSIAAFAHPAPSRTDMVLAARAASIDADRARDASLARYADEHGGGKPPGAAGAQEATLRRLATQEAAFQRVEAIVAEHDAQLARQRDMSDRLGYISPAYLTYQAMADIAGSGETRYRAFLDRIRDFHIDWRAFFLSRAKAGASLTAQDYAAMPKFTEADEELMGPAPAGHAGALIGVALPALLLAALALRGYRRAAPR
;
A
#
# COMPACT_ATOMS: atom_id res chain seq x y z
N LEU A 1 34.57 -21.09 -22.53
CA LEU A 1 33.37 -20.25 -22.79
C LEU A 1 32.62 -19.91 -21.49
N ALA A 2 32.29 -20.91 -20.66
CA ALA A 2 31.60 -20.69 -19.38
C ALA A 2 32.27 -19.64 -18.47
N GLY A 3 33.58 -19.74 -18.19
CA GLY A 3 34.27 -18.77 -17.31
C GLY A 3 34.24 -17.32 -17.78
N LYS A 4 34.28 -17.06 -19.10
CA LYS A 4 34.17 -15.69 -19.65
C LYS A 4 32.74 -15.15 -19.53
N LEU A 5 31.74 -16.01 -19.71
CA LEU A 5 30.33 -15.63 -19.55
C LEU A 5 30.01 -15.34 -18.09
N THR A 6 30.48 -16.20 -17.17
CA THR A 6 30.34 -16.00 -15.73
C THR A 6 30.99 -14.70 -15.28
N ALA A 7 32.20 -14.38 -15.75
CA ALA A 7 32.86 -13.11 -15.41
C ALA A 7 32.09 -11.88 -15.92
N ARG A 8 31.51 -11.95 -17.14
CA ARG A 8 30.71 -10.86 -17.72
C ARG A 8 29.39 -10.61 -16.99
N VAL A 9 28.81 -11.65 -16.36
CA VAL A 9 27.59 -11.53 -15.55
C VAL A 9 27.90 -11.14 -14.11
N ALA A 10 28.91 -11.77 -13.50
CA ALA A 10 29.24 -11.57 -12.10
C ALA A 10 29.81 -10.17 -11.83
N ALA A 11 30.62 -9.61 -12.73
CA ALA A 11 31.23 -8.30 -12.55
C ALA A 11 30.19 -7.16 -12.37
N PRO A 12 29.22 -6.94 -13.27
CA PRO A 12 28.24 -5.87 -13.10
C PRO A 12 27.35 -6.07 -11.86
N ILE A 13 26.99 -7.33 -11.54
CA ILE A 13 26.20 -7.63 -10.33
C ILE A 13 27.02 -7.29 -9.08
N ALA A 14 28.29 -7.73 -9.00
CA ALA A 14 29.16 -7.43 -7.87
C ALA A 14 29.38 -5.93 -7.70
N VAL A 15 29.63 -5.19 -8.78
CA VAL A 15 29.75 -3.72 -8.75
C VAL A 15 28.47 -3.08 -8.23
N THR A 16 27.30 -3.56 -8.66
CA THR A 16 26.00 -3.05 -8.19
C THR A 16 25.80 -3.31 -6.70
N LEU A 17 26.09 -4.53 -6.23
CA LEU A 17 25.97 -4.88 -4.80
C LEU A 17 26.93 -4.06 -3.93
N LEU A 18 28.17 -3.85 -4.39
CA LEU A 18 29.14 -2.99 -3.71
C LEU A 18 28.70 -1.53 -3.68
N ALA A 19 28.15 -1.01 -4.79
CA ALA A 19 27.63 0.35 -4.84
C ALA A 19 26.43 0.54 -3.89
N VAL A 20 25.52 -0.45 -3.82
CA VAL A 20 24.40 -0.44 -2.87
C VAL A 20 24.92 -0.48 -1.43
N ALA A 21 25.88 -1.35 -1.11
CA ALA A 21 26.49 -1.42 0.21
C ALA A 21 27.17 -0.10 0.60
N ALA A 22 27.92 0.51 -0.32
CA ALA A 22 28.57 1.80 -0.11
C ALA A 22 27.54 2.92 0.10
N GLY A 23 26.43 2.92 -0.65
CA GLY A 23 25.34 3.87 -0.47
C GLY A 23 24.67 3.75 0.90
N VAL A 24 24.31 2.52 1.31
CA VAL A 24 23.72 2.28 2.64
C VAL A 24 24.68 2.68 3.75
N TRP A 25 25.97 2.35 3.60
CA TRP A 25 26.99 2.78 4.55
C TRP A 25 27.07 4.31 4.68
N LEU A 26 27.12 5.02 3.54
CA LEU A 26 27.28 6.47 3.49
C LEU A 26 26.08 7.22 4.08
N PHE A 27 24.86 6.76 3.78
CA PHE A 27 23.64 7.50 4.15
C PHE A 27 22.94 6.98 5.41
N ALA A 28 23.16 5.72 5.78
CA ALA A 28 22.43 5.06 6.87
C ALA A 28 23.36 4.49 7.98
N GLY A 29 24.68 4.54 7.78
CA GLY A 29 25.68 4.14 8.76
C GLY A 29 25.97 2.63 8.77
N TRP A 30 27.04 2.27 9.49
CA TRP A 30 27.54 0.89 9.55
C TRP A 30 26.56 -0.10 10.19
N GLU A 31 25.79 0.34 11.18
CA GLU A 31 24.80 -0.50 11.89
C GLU A 31 23.74 -1.07 10.93
N ARG A 32 23.37 -0.31 9.88
CA ARG A 32 22.37 -0.73 8.91
C ARG A 32 22.86 -1.83 7.98
N LEU A 33 24.17 -1.97 7.78
CA LEU A 33 24.75 -3.07 7.00
C LEU A 33 24.58 -4.43 7.68
N ALA A 34 24.46 -4.46 9.01
CA ALA A 34 24.22 -5.69 9.76
C ALA A 34 22.72 -6.04 9.88
N SER A 35 21.82 -5.22 9.32
CA SER A 35 20.39 -5.40 9.47
C SER A 35 19.82 -6.49 8.56
N PRO A 36 18.75 -7.20 8.97
CA PRO A 36 18.05 -8.15 8.11
C PRO A 36 17.44 -7.49 6.86
N GLY A 37 17.04 -6.22 6.96
CA GLY A 37 16.55 -5.44 5.82
C GLY A 37 17.62 -5.23 4.74
N PHE A 38 18.88 -5.00 5.14
CA PHE A 38 19.98 -4.90 4.19
C PHE A 38 20.29 -6.25 3.51
N ALA A 39 20.26 -7.35 4.26
CA ALA A 39 20.40 -8.68 3.68
C ALA A 39 19.29 -8.97 2.64
N ALA A 40 18.04 -8.61 2.96
CA ALA A 40 16.92 -8.72 2.02
C ALA A 40 17.13 -7.85 0.76
N LEU A 41 17.63 -6.61 0.92
CA LEU A 41 17.95 -5.73 -0.20
C LEU A 41 18.98 -6.35 -1.14
N LEU A 42 20.07 -6.91 -0.60
CA LEU A 42 21.10 -7.56 -1.42
C LEU A 42 20.54 -8.77 -2.19
N ILE A 43 19.67 -9.56 -1.56
CA ILE A 43 19.00 -10.70 -2.23
C ILE A 43 18.12 -10.20 -3.38
N VAL A 44 17.31 -9.15 -3.16
CA VAL A 44 16.45 -8.57 -4.20
C VAL A 44 17.29 -8.04 -5.37
N VAL A 45 18.36 -7.28 -5.09
CA VAL A 45 19.27 -6.75 -6.11
C VAL A 45 19.96 -7.89 -6.88
N LEU A 46 20.40 -8.93 -6.19
CA LEU A 46 21.02 -10.10 -6.79
C LEU A 46 20.05 -10.83 -7.73
N LEU A 47 18.82 -11.12 -7.27
CA LEU A 47 17.82 -11.81 -8.08
C LEU A 47 17.42 -11.00 -9.31
N TYR A 48 17.25 -9.68 -9.16
CA TYR A 48 16.94 -8.81 -10.29
C TYR A 48 18.10 -8.74 -11.30
N GLY A 49 19.35 -8.69 -10.82
CA GLY A 49 20.53 -8.79 -11.67
C GLY A 49 20.61 -10.13 -12.42
N LEU A 50 20.33 -11.24 -11.73
CA LEU A 50 20.27 -12.58 -12.33
C LEU A 50 19.14 -12.71 -13.36
N PHE A 51 17.99 -12.08 -13.12
CA PHE A 51 16.89 -12.01 -14.08
C PHE A 51 17.35 -11.36 -15.40
N TRP A 52 17.99 -10.18 -15.33
CA TRP A 52 18.51 -9.51 -16.53
C TRP A 52 19.61 -10.29 -17.23
N ALA A 53 20.50 -10.93 -16.45
CA ALA A 53 21.53 -11.79 -17.01
C ALA A 53 20.92 -13.00 -17.74
N ALA A 54 19.88 -13.62 -17.18
CA ALA A 54 19.16 -14.72 -17.81
C ALA A 54 18.43 -14.27 -19.08
N LEU A 55 17.82 -13.07 -19.06
CA LEU A 55 17.18 -12.49 -20.24
C LEU A 55 18.21 -12.23 -21.36
N ALA A 56 19.32 -11.56 -21.03
CA ALA A 56 20.41 -11.31 -21.98
C ALA A 56 20.95 -12.61 -22.58
N ALA A 57 21.21 -13.61 -21.73
CA ALA A 57 21.67 -14.92 -22.17
C ALA A 57 20.63 -15.65 -23.04
N ALA A 58 19.33 -15.47 -22.79
CA ALA A 58 18.26 -16.06 -23.60
C ALA A 58 18.17 -15.40 -24.99
N VAL A 59 18.31 -14.08 -25.06
CA VAL A 59 18.35 -13.34 -26.34
C VAL A 59 19.61 -13.70 -27.13
N ASP A 60 20.78 -13.74 -26.49
CA ASP A 60 22.03 -14.14 -27.12
C ASP A 60 21.99 -15.59 -27.64
N GLY A 61 21.31 -16.47 -26.90
CA GLY A 61 21.07 -17.85 -27.29
C GLY A 61 20.24 -18.04 -28.56
N LEU A 62 19.61 -16.98 -29.10
CA LEU A 62 18.90 -17.02 -30.38
C LEU A 62 19.84 -17.06 -31.60
N GLY A 63 21.14 -16.82 -31.41
CA GLY A 63 22.14 -16.86 -32.48
C GLY A 63 21.96 -15.76 -33.55
N ARG A 64 21.30 -14.66 -33.22
CA ARG A 64 21.08 -13.50 -34.09
C ARG A 64 22.26 -12.53 -34.05
N SER A 65 22.22 -11.48 -34.88
CA SER A 65 23.26 -10.46 -34.89
C SER A 65 23.30 -9.64 -33.59
N SER A 66 24.48 -9.12 -33.24
CA SER A 66 24.65 -8.27 -32.04
C SER A 66 23.69 -7.07 -32.03
N ALA A 67 23.47 -6.44 -33.20
CA ALA A 67 22.53 -5.33 -33.35
C ALA A 67 21.08 -5.74 -33.04
N PHE A 68 20.65 -6.93 -33.48
CA PHE A 68 19.32 -7.45 -33.18
C PHE A 68 19.16 -7.72 -31.68
N ASN A 69 20.17 -8.31 -31.03
CA ASN A 69 20.14 -8.61 -29.60
C ASN A 69 20.06 -7.33 -28.77
N ALA A 70 20.87 -6.31 -29.10
CA ALA A 70 20.86 -5.02 -28.44
C ALA A 70 19.49 -4.33 -28.54
N LEU A 71 18.91 -4.27 -29.75
CA LEU A 71 17.59 -3.67 -29.96
C LEU A 71 16.48 -4.43 -29.22
N THR A 72 16.56 -5.77 -29.20
CA THR A 72 15.61 -6.62 -28.48
C THR A 72 15.69 -6.39 -26.98
N LEU A 73 16.89 -6.30 -26.41
CA LEU A 73 17.08 -6.07 -24.98
C LEU A 73 16.62 -4.66 -24.56
N ILE A 74 16.87 -3.64 -25.38
CA ILE A 74 16.34 -2.29 -25.15
C ILE A 74 14.81 -2.32 -25.18
N GLY A 75 14.21 -2.96 -26.17
CA GLY A 75 12.74 -3.11 -26.27
C GLY A 75 12.15 -3.86 -25.08
N ALA A 76 12.78 -4.96 -24.67
CA ALA A 76 12.37 -5.73 -23.50
C ALA A 76 12.51 -4.91 -22.21
N TRP A 77 13.59 -4.12 -22.09
CA TRP A 77 13.78 -3.22 -20.96
C TRP A 77 12.66 -2.19 -20.85
N VAL A 78 12.32 -1.51 -21.95
CA VAL A 78 11.20 -0.54 -21.98
C VAL A 78 9.88 -1.24 -21.66
N ALA A 79 9.62 -2.40 -22.27
CA ALA A 79 8.39 -3.14 -22.06
C ALA A 79 8.21 -3.55 -20.59
N ILE A 80 9.25 -4.12 -19.97
CA ILE A 80 9.18 -4.67 -18.61
C ILE A 80 9.21 -3.57 -17.54
N THR A 81 9.99 -2.50 -17.75
CA THR A 81 10.17 -1.45 -16.73
C THR A 81 9.21 -0.27 -16.85
N MET A 82 8.67 0.01 -18.04
CA MET A 82 7.78 1.15 -18.28
C MET A 82 6.37 0.73 -18.68
N ILE A 83 6.24 -0.06 -19.76
CA ILE A 83 4.92 -0.37 -20.34
C ILE A 83 4.13 -1.29 -19.42
N LEU A 84 4.75 -2.37 -18.94
CA LEU A 84 4.08 -3.39 -18.15
C LEU A 84 3.58 -2.85 -16.80
N PRO A 85 4.37 -2.09 -16.00
CA PRO A 85 3.86 -1.48 -14.77
C PRO A 85 2.73 -0.49 -15.02
N ALA A 86 2.82 0.34 -16.06
CA ALA A 86 1.77 1.28 -16.43
C ALA A 86 0.48 0.54 -16.85
N ALA A 87 0.61 -0.56 -17.61
CA ALA A 87 -0.52 -1.39 -18.01
C ALA A 87 -1.19 -2.06 -16.80
N ILE A 88 -0.41 -2.61 -15.85
CA ILE A 88 -0.92 -3.20 -14.61
C ILE A 88 -1.77 -2.17 -13.84
N ASN A 89 -1.22 -0.98 -13.60
CA ASN A 89 -1.92 0.09 -12.89
C ASN A 89 -3.21 0.53 -13.63
N SER A 90 -3.15 0.60 -14.96
CA SER A 90 -4.30 1.02 -15.79
C SER A 90 -5.40 -0.04 -15.81
N ILE A 91 -5.05 -1.32 -15.94
CA ILE A 91 -6.01 -2.44 -15.92
C ILE A 91 -6.69 -2.50 -14.55
N ALA A 92 -5.93 -2.37 -13.46
CA ALA A 92 -6.49 -2.35 -12.13
C ALA A 92 -7.47 -1.18 -11.94
N ALA A 93 -7.11 0.03 -12.38
CA ALA A 93 -7.97 1.20 -12.31
C ALA A 93 -9.26 1.06 -13.12
N PHE A 94 -9.17 0.42 -14.29
CA PHE A 94 -10.33 0.17 -15.14
C PHE A 94 -11.25 -0.90 -14.55
N ALA A 95 -10.69 -2.00 -14.02
CA ALA A 95 -11.47 -3.09 -13.42
C ALA A 95 -12.12 -2.71 -12.09
N HIS A 96 -11.46 -1.86 -11.31
CA HIS A 96 -11.94 -1.37 -10.02
C HIS A 96 -11.83 0.16 -9.97
N PRO A 97 -12.78 0.90 -10.57
CA PRO A 97 -12.77 2.36 -10.54
C PRO A 97 -12.95 2.82 -9.10
N ALA A 98 -11.93 3.46 -8.52
CA ALA A 98 -12.04 4.09 -7.21
C ALA A 98 -12.58 5.52 -7.38
N PRO A 99 -13.61 5.93 -6.61
CA PRO A 99 -14.08 7.32 -6.63
C PRO A 99 -12.95 8.29 -6.31
N SER A 100 -13.00 9.54 -6.79
CA SER A 100 -11.96 10.49 -6.43
C SER A 100 -12.01 10.81 -4.92
N ARG A 101 -10.88 11.19 -4.32
CA ARG A 101 -10.89 11.65 -2.91
C ARG A 101 -11.82 12.85 -2.72
N THR A 102 -11.95 13.68 -3.75
CA THR A 102 -12.90 14.81 -3.78
C THR A 102 -14.34 14.31 -3.71
N ASP A 103 -14.71 13.30 -4.49
CA ASP A 103 -16.05 12.71 -4.46
C ASP A 103 -16.37 12.09 -3.11
N MET A 104 -15.40 11.42 -2.49
CA MET A 104 -15.55 10.89 -1.12
C MET A 104 -15.82 12.01 -0.11
N VAL A 105 -15.06 13.10 -0.15
CA VAL A 105 -15.26 14.25 0.75
C VAL A 105 -16.62 14.93 0.50
N LEU A 106 -17.02 15.06 -0.76
CA LEU A 106 -18.33 15.61 -1.12
C LEU A 106 -19.46 14.69 -0.64
N ALA A 107 -19.34 13.39 -0.84
CA ALA A 107 -20.30 12.40 -0.37
C ALA A 107 -20.41 12.39 1.16
N ALA A 108 -19.29 12.46 1.87
CA ALA A 108 -19.26 12.57 3.32
C ALA A 108 -19.96 13.84 3.82
N ARG A 109 -19.70 14.99 3.18
CA ARG A 109 -20.38 16.26 3.50
C ARG A 109 -21.87 16.19 3.22
N ALA A 110 -22.26 15.64 2.07
CA ALA A 110 -23.66 15.47 1.70
C ALA A 110 -24.40 14.56 2.72
N ALA A 111 -23.79 13.44 3.11
CA ALA A 111 -24.35 12.54 4.12
C ALA A 111 -24.54 13.21 5.49
N SER A 112 -23.61 14.08 5.89
CA SER A 112 -23.73 14.88 7.12
C SER A 112 -24.89 15.88 7.03
N ILE A 113 -24.98 16.63 5.92
CA ILE A 113 -26.07 17.58 5.68
C ILE A 113 -27.43 16.88 5.65
N ASP A 114 -27.53 15.71 5.00
CA ASP A 114 -28.77 14.93 4.94
C ASP A 114 -29.16 14.37 6.32
N ALA A 115 -28.19 14.01 7.15
CA ALA A 115 -28.45 13.63 8.53
C ALA A 115 -29.06 14.80 9.34
N ASP A 116 -28.52 16.01 9.18
CA ASP A 116 -29.06 17.22 9.81
C ASP A 116 -30.47 17.54 9.30
N ARG A 117 -30.71 17.48 7.99
CA ARG A 117 -32.05 17.67 7.40
C ARG A 117 -33.06 16.65 7.90
N ALA A 118 -32.66 15.38 7.99
CA ALA A 118 -33.52 14.31 8.50
C ALA A 118 -33.89 14.55 9.98
N ARG A 119 -32.96 15.05 10.79
CA ARG A 119 -33.24 15.50 12.17
C ARG A 119 -34.25 16.64 12.16
N ASP A 120 -34.02 17.68 11.40
CA ASP A 120 -34.88 18.86 11.38
C ASP A 120 -36.30 18.53 10.92
N ALA A 121 -36.44 17.69 9.89
CA ALA A 121 -37.73 17.18 9.45
C ALA A 121 -38.44 16.34 10.52
N SER A 122 -37.70 15.53 11.28
CA SER A 122 -38.25 14.76 12.40
C SER A 122 -38.75 15.67 13.54
N LEU A 123 -37.98 16.70 13.88
CA LEU A 123 -38.35 17.70 14.90
C LEU A 123 -39.57 18.53 14.48
N ALA A 124 -39.66 18.91 13.21
CA ALA A 124 -40.81 19.65 12.66
C ALA A 124 -42.10 18.81 12.73
N ARG A 125 -42.05 17.55 12.25
CA ARG A 125 -43.20 16.62 12.35
C ARG A 125 -43.68 16.45 13.79
N TYR A 126 -42.76 16.29 14.72
CA TYR A 126 -43.11 16.19 16.13
C TYR A 126 -43.86 17.44 16.63
N ALA A 127 -43.37 18.63 16.28
CA ALA A 127 -43.97 19.90 16.71
C ALA A 127 -45.38 20.10 16.15
N ASP A 128 -45.61 19.68 14.91
CA ASP A 128 -46.93 19.73 14.26
C ASP A 128 -47.93 18.76 14.92
N GLU A 129 -47.51 17.52 15.20
CA GLU A 129 -48.36 16.49 15.83
C GLU A 129 -48.71 16.80 17.29
N HIS A 130 -47.84 17.54 18.00
CA HIS A 130 -47.99 17.82 19.43
C HIS A 130 -48.31 19.30 19.73
N GLY A 131 -48.79 20.04 18.72
CA GLY A 131 -49.46 21.34 18.90
C GLY A 131 -48.54 22.50 19.34
N GLY A 132 -47.33 22.60 18.80
CA GLY A 132 -46.40 23.69 19.12
C GLY A 132 -45.90 23.70 20.58
N GLY A 133 -46.33 22.73 21.38
CA GLY A 133 -45.75 22.43 22.67
C GLY A 133 -44.27 22.10 22.47
N LYS A 134 -43.43 22.57 23.40
CA LYS A 134 -42.01 22.21 23.46
C LYS A 134 -41.85 20.72 23.14
N PRO A 135 -40.92 20.33 22.25
CA PRO A 135 -40.63 18.92 21.97
C PRO A 135 -40.52 18.15 23.29
N PRO A 136 -40.88 16.86 23.38
CA PRO A 136 -40.84 16.16 24.65
C PRO A 136 -39.34 16.07 25.00
N GLY A 137 -38.79 16.92 25.84
CA GLY A 137 -37.34 17.21 25.79
C GLY A 137 -36.97 18.67 26.00
N ALA A 138 -37.96 19.55 26.16
CA ALA A 138 -37.78 20.66 27.10
C ALA A 138 -37.78 20.22 28.58
N ALA A 139 -37.66 18.92 28.83
CA ALA A 139 -37.25 18.32 30.08
C ALA A 139 -35.70 18.26 30.11
N GLY A 140 -35.05 19.38 30.42
CA GLY A 140 -33.62 19.43 30.80
C GLY A 140 -32.59 19.47 29.65
N ALA A 141 -31.51 20.22 29.88
CA ALA A 141 -30.38 20.38 28.94
C ALA A 141 -29.70 19.06 28.53
N GLN A 142 -29.83 18.02 29.36
CA GLN A 142 -29.23 16.70 29.14
C GLN A 142 -29.95 15.91 28.03
N GLU A 143 -31.28 15.92 27.97
CA GLU A 143 -32.03 15.19 26.94
C GLU A 143 -31.81 15.82 25.55
N ALA A 144 -31.79 17.15 25.47
CA ALA A 144 -31.43 17.88 24.24
C ALA A 144 -30.00 17.53 23.76
N THR A 145 -29.07 17.39 24.70
CA THR A 145 -27.69 16.96 24.40
C THR A 145 -27.66 15.54 23.85
N LEU A 146 -28.37 14.59 24.48
CA LEU A 146 -28.44 13.20 24.04
C LEU A 146 -29.03 13.05 22.62
N ARG A 147 -30.08 13.80 22.27
CA ARG A 147 -30.64 13.79 20.90
C ARG A 147 -29.69 14.34 19.86
N ARG A 148 -28.99 15.43 20.19
CA ARG A 148 -27.97 15.99 19.31
C ARG A 148 -26.85 14.99 19.08
N LEU A 149 -26.38 14.33 20.15
CA LEU A 149 -25.36 13.27 20.06
C LEU A 149 -25.84 12.08 19.23
N ALA A 150 -27.09 11.63 19.41
CA ALA A 150 -27.66 10.54 18.63
C ALA A 150 -27.74 10.86 17.12
N THR A 151 -28.09 12.10 16.77
CA THR A 151 -28.10 12.55 15.37
C THR A 151 -26.69 12.60 14.79
N GLN A 152 -25.73 13.15 15.54
CA GLN A 152 -24.34 13.20 15.12
C GLN A 152 -23.75 11.80 14.93
N GLU A 153 -24.06 10.87 15.84
CA GLU A 153 -23.62 9.47 15.71
C GLU A 153 -24.17 8.82 14.43
N ALA A 154 -25.46 9.02 14.13
CA ALA A 154 -26.05 8.52 12.89
C ALA A 154 -25.42 9.15 11.64
N ALA A 155 -25.03 10.43 11.70
CA ALA A 155 -24.29 11.09 10.63
C ALA A 155 -22.88 10.49 10.45
N PHE A 156 -22.16 10.25 11.55
CA PHE A 156 -20.84 9.63 11.53
C PHE A 156 -20.87 8.23 10.94
N GLN A 157 -21.84 7.39 11.32
CA GLN A 157 -21.99 6.04 10.78
C GLN A 157 -22.19 6.04 9.26
N ARG A 158 -22.96 7.00 8.71
CA ARG A 158 -23.12 7.14 7.25
C ARG A 158 -21.82 7.53 6.56
N VAL A 159 -21.08 8.47 7.14
CA VAL A 159 -19.77 8.90 6.61
C VAL A 159 -18.78 7.75 6.66
N GLU A 160 -18.72 7.00 7.76
CA GLU A 160 -17.84 5.83 7.92
C GLU A 160 -18.15 4.75 6.88
N ALA A 161 -19.43 4.50 6.58
CA ALA A 161 -19.80 3.55 5.54
C ALA A 161 -19.29 3.97 4.14
N ILE A 162 -19.40 5.26 3.81
CA ILE A 162 -18.89 5.82 2.54
C ILE A 162 -17.36 5.66 2.45
N VAL A 163 -16.64 5.98 3.53
CA VAL A 163 -15.19 5.84 3.59
C VAL A 163 -14.78 4.37 3.49
N ALA A 164 -15.46 3.47 4.20
CA ALA A 164 -15.18 2.03 4.16
C ALA A 164 -15.41 1.43 2.77
N GLU A 165 -16.44 1.86 2.05
CA GLU A 165 -16.68 1.42 0.66
C GLU A 165 -15.58 1.91 -0.29
N HIS A 166 -15.15 3.16 -0.13
CA HIS A 166 -14.05 3.75 -0.89
C HIS A 166 -12.73 2.98 -0.66
N ASP A 167 -12.40 2.74 0.60
CA ASP A 167 -11.21 1.98 1.00
C ASP A 167 -11.26 0.54 0.48
N ALA A 168 -12.42 -0.10 0.51
CA ALA A 168 -12.61 -1.44 -0.03
C ALA A 168 -12.41 -1.49 -1.56
N GLN A 169 -12.83 -0.46 -2.29
CA GLN A 169 -12.61 -0.37 -3.73
C GLN A 169 -11.13 -0.17 -4.06
N LEU A 170 -10.44 0.71 -3.34
CA LEU A 170 -8.99 0.87 -3.46
C LEU A 170 -8.24 -0.42 -3.11
N ALA A 171 -8.70 -1.17 -2.10
CA ALA A 171 -8.11 -2.46 -1.74
C ALA A 171 -8.25 -3.50 -2.88
N ARG A 172 -9.42 -3.56 -3.54
CA ARG A 172 -9.62 -4.43 -4.72
C ARG A 172 -8.71 -4.06 -5.88
N GLN A 173 -8.59 -2.76 -6.17
CA GLN A 173 -7.67 -2.27 -7.20
C GLN A 173 -6.23 -2.71 -6.92
N ARG A 174 -5.78 -2.57 -5.68
CA ARG A 174 -4.43 -2.97 -5.25
C ARG A 174 -4.21 -4.48 -5.31
N ASP A 175 -5.13 -5.28 -4.80
CA ASP A 175 -5.05 -6.76 -4.86
C ASP A 175 -4.94 -7.24 -6.31
N MET A 176 -5.67 -6.62 -7.23
CA MET A 176 -5.51 -6.89 -8.66
C MET A 176 -4.12 -6.50 -9.17
N SER A 177 -3.62 -5.30 -8.82
CA SER A 177 -2.26 -4.88 -9.18
C SER A 177 -1.18 -5.81 -8.63
N ASP A 178 -1.33 -6.28 -7.38
CA ASP A 178 -0.38 -7.20 -6.74
C ASP A 178 -0.38 -8.56 -7.45
N ARG A 179 -1.55 -9.09 -7.83
CA ARG A 179 -1.68 -10.34 -8.60
C ARG A 179 -1.10 -10.22 -10.01
N LEU A 180 -1.40 -9.14 -10.72
CA LEU A 180 -0.82 -8.88 -12.05
C LEU A 180 0.69 -8.56 -11.96
N GLY A 181 1.11 -8.00 -10.83
CA GLY A 181 2.49 -7.66 -10.50
C GLY A 181 3.45 -8.82 -10.60
N TYR A 182 2.98 -10.06 -10.35
CA TYR A 182 3.79 -11.28 -10.51
C TYR A 182 4.34 -11.51 -11.93
N ILE A 183 3.75 -10.87 -12.95
CA ILE A 183 4.24 -10.92 -14.34
C ILE A 183 5.39 -9.93 -14.56
N SER A 184 5.57 -8.94 -13.67
CA SER A 184 6.54 -7.87 -13.80
C SER A 184 7.63 -7.97 -12.72
N PRO A 185 8.81 -8.52 -13.06
CA PRO A 185 9.96 -8.53 -12.17
C PRO A 185 10.36 -7.12 -11.70
N ALA A 186 10.18 -6.10 -12.56
CA ALA A 186 10.47 -4.71 -12.23
C ALA A 186 9.52 -4.18 -11.15
N TYR A 187 8.21 -4.46 -11.27
CA TYR A 187 7.20 -4.05 -10.30
C TYR A 187 7.45 -4.68 -8.92
N LEU A 188 7.67 -6.00 -8.87
CA LEU A 188 7.96 -6.71 -7.62
C LEU A 188 9.27 -6.24 -6.96
N THR A 189 10.30 -5.99 -7.76
CA THR A 189 11.59 -5.48 -7.26
C THR A 189 11.39 -4.10 -6.63
N TYR A 190 10.63 -3.21 -7.28
CA TYR A 190 10.31 -1.89 -6.74
C TYR A 190 9.50 -1.97 -5.44
N GLN A 191 8.42 -2.78 -5.40
CA GLN A 191 7.63 -2.98 -4.18
C GLN A 191 8.49 -3.49 -3.02
N ALA A 192 9.31 -4.52 -3.26
CA ALA A 192 10.19 -5.06 -2.22
C ALA A 192 11.19 -4.01 -1.70
N MET A 193 11.78 -3.19 -2.58
CA MET A 193 12.68 -2.11 -2.15
C MET A 193 11.94 -1.04 -1.34
N ALA A 194 10.72 -0.67 -1.72
CA ALA A 194 9.90 0.28 -0.96
C ALA A 194 9.51 -0.27 0.42
N ASP A 195 9.12 -1.54 0.50
CA ASP A 195 8.79 -2.21 1.76
C ASP A 195 10.02 -2.29 2.68
N ILE A 196 11.20 -2.66 2.16
CA ILE A 196 12.46 -2.67 2.91
C ILE A 196 12.82 -1.27 3.42
N ALA A 197 12.60 -0.24 2.61
CA ALA A 197 12.86 1.15 2.98
C ALA A 197 11.83 1.70 4.00
N GLY A 198 10.75 0.97 4.28
CA GLY A 198 9.65 1.44 5.13
C GLY A 198 8.78 2.52 4.45
N SER A 199 8.91 2.71 3.14
CA SER A 199 8.05 3.58 2.32
C SER A 199 7.01 2.79 1.52
N GLY A 200 6.88 1.51 1.81
CA GLY A 200 5.96 0.59 1.16
C GLY A 200 4.49 0.87 1.49
N GLU A 201 3.63 0.54 0.54
CA GLU A 201 2.18 0.74 0.61
C GLU A 201 1.54 -0.05 1.76
N THR A 202 2.09 -1.22 2.11
CA THR A 202 1.59 -2.05 3.22
C THR A 202 1.73 -1.31 4.55
N ARG A 203 2.87 -0.66 4.78
CA ARG A 203 3.11 0.11 5.99
C ARG A 203 2.23 1.35 6.05
N TYR A 204 2.11 2.07 4.93
CA TYR A 204 1.24 3.25 4.85
C TYR A 204 -0.22 2.89 5.17
N ARG A 205 -0.71 1.74 4.71
CA ARG A 205 -2.05 1.24 5.04
C ARG A 205 -2.21 0.91 6.52
N ALA A 206 -1.28 0.13 7.09
CA ALA A 206 -1.32 -0.20 8.51
C ALA A 206 -1.35 1.06 9.39
N PHE A 207 -0.63 2.12 8.98
CA PHE A 207 -0.71 3.42 9.63
C PHE A 207 -2.09 4.08 9.53
N LEU A 208 -2.71 4.09 8.34
CA LEU A 208 -4.06 4.63 8.17
C LEU A 208 -5.12 3.85 8.96
N ASP A 209 -5.02 2.51 9.01
CA ASP A 209 -5.89 1.67 9.81
C ASP A 209 -5.75 2.00 11.31
N ARG A 210 -4.53 2.16 11.81
CA ARG A 210 -4.32 2.59 13.21
C ARG A 210 -4.87 3.99 13.49
N ILE A 211 -4.77 4.93 12.56
CA ILE A 211 -5.39 6.26 12.71
C ILE A 211 -6.91 6.14 12.81
N ARG A 212 -7.52 5.31 11.95
CA ARG A 212 -8.97 5.08 11.98
C ARG A 212 -9.40 4.51 13.34
N ASP A 213 -8.72 3.47 13.79
CA ASP A 213 -9.07 2.78 15.04
C ASP A 213 -8.87 3.72 16.24
N PHE A 214 -7.77 4.47 16.26
CA PHE A 214 -7.55 5.52 17.26
C PHE A 214 -8.65 6.59 17.24
N HIS A 215 -9.12 7.00 16.06
CA HIS A 215 -10.19 7.99 15.95
C HIS A 215 -11.50 7.48 16.57
N ILE A 216 -11.80 6.18 16.43
CA ILE A 216 -12.96 5.53 17.05
C ILE A 216 -12.84 5.57 18.58
N ASP A 217 -11.69 5.18 19.13
CA ASP A 217 -11.43 5.17 20.58
C ASP A 217 -11.48 6.58 21.16
N TRP A 218 -10.83 7.53 20.47
CA TRP A 218 -10.84 8.94 20.84
C TRP A 218 -12.27 9.49 20.88
N ARG A 219 -13.09 9.18 19.87
CA ARG A 219 -14.50 9.61 19.84
C ARG A 219 -15.31 8.97 20.97
N ALA A 220 -15.16 7.67 21.20
CA ALA A 220 -15.85 6.94 22.25
C ALA A 220 -15.57 7.52 23.65
N PHE A 221 -14.34 7.97 23.90
CA PHE A 221 -13.94 8.62 25.16
C PHE A 221 -14.76 9.89 25.46
N PHE A 222 -15.00 10.74 24.46
CA PHE A 222 -15.78 11.98 24.64
C PHE A 222 -17.29 11.70 24.65
N LEU A 223 -17.77 10.83 23.77
CA LEU A 223 -19.20 10.50 23.67
C LEU A 223 -19.73 9.86 24.96
N SER A 224 -18.97 8.96 25.58
CA SER A 224 -19.38 8.33 26.85
C SER A 224 -19.61 9.35 27.96
N ARG A 225 -18.70 10.33 28.10
CA ARG A 225 -18.81 11.42 29.08
C ARG A 225 -19.94 12.39 28.77
N ALA A 226 -20.08 12.75 27.50
CA ALA A 226 -21.17 13.62 27.06
C ALA A 226 -22.54 12.98 27.31
N LYS A 227 -22.67 11.65 27.13
CA LYS A 227 -23.89 10.89 27.48
C LYS A 227 -24.15 10.85 28.98
N ALA A 228 -23.09 10.74 29.79
CA ALA A 228 -23.18 10.80 31.26
C ALA A 228 -23.51 12.20 31.81
N GLY A 229 -23.48 13.25 30.97
CA GLY A 229 -23.65 14.64 31.42
C GLY A 229 -22.47 15.15 32.27
N ALA A 230 -21.32 14.48 32.21
CA ALA A 230 -20.15 14.82 33.01
C ALA A 230 -19.32 15.92 32.35
N SER A 231 -18.91 16.93 33.13
CA SER A 231 -17.89 17.90 32.71
C SER A 231 -16.52 17.25 32.67
N LEU A 232 -15.65 17.68 31.75
CA LEU A 232 -14.26 17.23 31.71
C LEU A 232 -13.51 17.71 32.95
N THR A 233 -12.82 16.79 33.61
CA THR A 233 -11.96 17.03 34.77
C THR A 233 -10.48 17.01 34.38
N ALA A 234 -9.60 17.52 35.26
CA ALA A 234 -8.15 17.41 35.06
C ALA A 234 -7.68 15.94 34.92
N GLN A 235 -8.35 15.00 35.60
CA GLN A 235 -8.06 13.58 35.49
C GLN A 235 -8.42 13.02 34.11
N ASP A 236 -9.47 13.54 33.47
CA ASP A 236 -9.85 13.15 32.10
C ASP A 236 -8.80 13.59 31.07
N TYR A 237 -8.18 14.75 31.25
CA TYR A 237 -7.07 15.17 30.38
C TYR A 237 -5.85 14.26 30.51
N ALA A 238 -5.61 13.72 31.71
CA ALA A 238 -4.55 12.73 31.92
C ALA A 238 -4.88 11.37 31.28
N ALA A 239 -6.16 10.97 31.31
CA ALA A 239 -6.67 9.70 30.76
C ALA A 239 -7.06 9.77 29.27
N MET A 240 -6.91 10.93 28.62
CA MET A 240 -7.29 11.14 27.23
C MET A 240 -6.48 10.18 26.32
N PRO A 241 -7.13 9.45 25.40
CA PRO A 241 -6.42 8.66 24.41
C PRO A 241 -5.44 9.54 23.64
N LYS A 242 -4.18 9.14 23.63
CA LYS A 242 -3.13 9.80 22.86
C LYS A 242 -2.75 8.87 21.72
N PHE A 243 -2.59 9.43 20.53
CA PHE A 243 -1.99 8.70 19.45
C PHE A 243 -0.50 8.59 19.77
N THR A 244 -0.13 7.51 20.46
CA THR A 244 1.26 7.17 20.69
C THR A 244 1.68 6.25 19.55
N GLU A 245 2.71 6.65 18.80
CA GLU A 245 3.46 5.75 17.92
C GLU A 245 4.30 4.74 18.73
N ALA A 246 3.80 4.30 19.88
CA ALA A 246 4.41 3.28 20.70
C ALA A 246 3.86 1.94 20.20
N ASP A 247 4.52 1.40 19.20
CA ASP A 247 5.43 0.29 19.46
C ASP A 247 6.34 0.12 18.25
N GLU A 248 7.55 -0.37 18.50
CA GLU A 248 8.57 -0.74 17.51
C GLU A 248 8.04 -1.55 16.31
N GLU A 249 6.81 -2.07 16.36
CA GLU A 249 6.03 -2.67 15.28
C GLU A 249 5.84 -1.81 14.03
N LEU A 250 5.61 -0.49 14.15
CA LEU A 250 5.47 0.35 12.95
C LEU A 250 6.83 0.59 12.28
N MET A 251 7.92 0.36 13.00
CA MET A 251 9.32 0.36 12.55
C MET A 251 9.85 -1.05 12.25
N GLY A 252 9.14 -2.09 12.68
CA GLY A 252 9.51 -3.49 12.57
C GLY A 252 9.48 -3.99 11.12
N PRO A 253 10.19 -5.07 10.81
CA PRO A 253 10.16 -5.66 9.48
C PRO A 253 8.72 -6.01 9.12
N ALA A 254 8.29 -5.64 7.90
CA ALA A 254 6.98 -6.01 7.39
C ALA A 254 6.75 -7.53 7.60
N PRO A 255 5.58 -7.96 8.08
CA PRO A 255 5.32 -9.37 8.33
C PRO A 255 5.48 -10.14 7.03
N ALA A 256 6.54 -10.96 6.95
CA ALA A 256 6.77 -12.02 5.98
C ALA A 256 6.26 -11.77 4.53
N GLY A 257 6.58 -10.62 3.92
CA GLY A 257 6.07 -10.27 2.57
C GLY A 257 7.03 -10.49 1.41
N HIS A 258 8.35 -10.57 1.66
CA HIS A 258 9.33 -10.56 0.58
C HIS A 258 9.34 -11.86 -0.24
N ALA A 259 8.85 -12.99 0.31
CA ALA A 259 8.83 -14.27 -0.37
C ALA A 259 8.07 -14.23 -1.71
N GLY A 260 6.97 -13.48 -1.78
CA GLY A 260 6.22 -13.28 -3.03
C GLY A 260 7.05 -12.60 -4.11
N ALA A 261 7.75 -11.52 -3.75
CA ALA A 261 8.67 -10.82 -4.66
C ALA A 261 9.85 -11.72 -5.08
N LEU A 262 10.42 -12.48 -4.14
CA LEU A 262 11.51 -13.42 -4.43
C LEU A 262 11.06 -14.51 -5.42
N ILE A 263 9.87 -15.10 -5.22
CA ILE A 263 9.30 -16.13 -6.11
C ILE A 263 8.97 -15.54 -7.48
N GLY A 264 8.32 -14.38 -7.52
CA GLY A 264 7.89 -13.74 -8.76
C GLY A 264 9.03 -13.23 -9.63
N VAL A 265 10.21 -12.95 -9.06
CA VAL A 265 11.44 -12.66 -9.83
C VAL A 265 12.21 -13.94 -10.19
N ALA A 266 12.31 -14.91 -9.26
CA ALA A 266 13.08 -16.13 -9.47
C ALA A 266 12.47 -17.04 -10.55
N LEU A 267 11.14 -17.20 -10.59
CA LEU A 267 10.49 -18.08 -11.58
C LEU A 267 10.73 -17.64 -13.03
N PRO A 268 10.48 -16.37 -13.43
CA PRO A 268 10.85 -15.88 -14.76
C PRO A 268 12.35 -16.01 -15.04
N ALA A 269 13.21 -15.73 -14.06
CA ALA A 269 14.66 -15.88 -14.23
C ALA A 269 15.07 -17.33 -14.54
N LEU A 270 14.49 -18.31 -13.84
CA LEU A 270 14.73 -19.73 -14.09
C LEU A 270 14.22 -20.18 -15.47
N LEU A 271 13.04 -19.71 -15.88
CA LEU A 271 12.49 -19.98 -17.22
C LEU A 271 13.40 -19.42 -18.32
N LEU A 272 13.86 -18.18 -18.17
CA LEU A 272 14.79 -17.56 -19.10
C LEU A 272 16.14 -18.27 -19.13
N ALA A 273 16.66 -18.69 -17.96
CA ALA A 273 17.89 -19.48 -17.89
C ALA A 273 17.75 -20.82 -18.63
N ALA A 274 16.60 -21.50 -18.50
CA ALA A 274 16.32 -22.73 -19.23
C ALA A 274 16.25 -22.51 -20.77
N LEU A 275 15.66 -21.39 -21.20
CA LEU A 275 15.63 -21.00 -22.62
C LEU A 275 17.02 -20.69 -23.15
N ALA A 276 17.84 -19.96 -22.38
CA ALA A 276 19.23 -19.68 -22.70
C ALA A 276 20.03 -20.98 -22.89
N LEU A 277 19.94 -21.91 -21.93
CA LEU A 277 20.61 -23.21 -22.02
C LEU A 277 20.18 -24.01 -23.26
N ARG A 278 18.90 -23.97 -23.64
CA ARG A 278 18.41 -24.59 -24.88
C ARG A 278 18.96 -23.92 -26.13
N GLY A 279 19.03 -22.58 -26.16
CA GLY A 279 19.62 -21.81 -27.25
C GLY A 279 21.09 -22.14 -27.46
N TYR A 280 21.89 -22.10 -26.39
CA TYR A 280 23.32 -22.44 -26.45
C TYR A 280 23.59 -23.89 -26.87
N ARG A 281 22.74 -24.85 -26.45
CA ARG A 281 22.83 -26.24 -26.91
C ARG A 281 22.58 -26.41 -28.41
N ARG A 282 21.75 -25.55 -29.02
CA ARG A 282 21.51 -25.56 -30.48
C ARG A 282 22.65 -24.90 -31.26
N ALA A 283 23.30 -23.91 -30.67
CA ALA A 283 24.40 -23.17 -31.28
C ALA A 283 25.79 -23.80 -31.04
N ALA A 284 25.90 -24.82 -30.19
CA ALA A 284 27.14 -25.54 -29.97
C ALA A 284 27.53 -26.31 -31.25
N PRO A 285 28.76 -26.15 -31.78
CA PRO A 285 29.22 -26.95 -32.90
C PRO A 285 29.22 -28.44 -32.51
N ARG A 286 28.69 -29.29 -33.39
CA ARG A 286 28.79 -30.75 -33.27
C ARG A 286 30.23 -31.21 -33.43
#